data_AF-A0A067RA82-F1
#
_entry.id   AF-A0A067RA82-F1
#
_cell.length_a   1.000
_cell.length_b   1.000
_cell.length_c   1.000
_cell.angle_alpha   90.00
_cell.angle_beta   90.00
_cell.angle_gamma   90.00
#
_symmetry.space_group_name_H-M   'P 1'
#
loop_
_entity.id
_entity.type
_entity.pdbx_description
1 polymer ?
#
loop_
_entity_poly.entity_id
_entity_poly.type
_entity_poly.pdbx_seq_one_letter_code
_entity_poly.pdbx_strand_id
1 'polypeptide(L)'
;MEEDIGTTVELFVYDLTRGMAQMMSQMLLGRHVDGIWHTAIVAYGREYFFGSGGVQSCRPGGTVLGEATQVINLGETFIPYQVFLEYVLGLGETTFSPRSYDLFKHNCNNFTNEVSQFLCGKLIPKYILDVPEEILNTPIGQTLRPLIDSLSEGARGVTFGENASNGLRDYEPLQSSRERAESPDFVELNTAIDEVRKNSVVFFRNVINEKLAKKERKKKKKREKREKDRESGGSSSAELTPDSSSSTTELTPDSCCSNSKNSSRRPSNMADGEAPEVTELTANGSDESSKKSTADVEAEIEEQEAREKKEREERKKNREPPIVYKDAINVQVDFDALVGFVDGILSPEEQQSLEELHQYMLEDEGSWALGDGFLNFVGRLLHDKSLRPEIRVRILNVLAAAALKDDVILLLHQDRREHVLMNYSHDVDRLSVEEQEALALFICNMFENLSSSEWLLYISEWQYCNATISNIRCTTKVAVNSLLSDNAVLRERGSAIIHNLACKEVKTVVFDDVAVELTMALLQYFNTNPFFYA
;
A
#
# COMPACT_ATOMS: atom_id res chain seq x y z
N MET A 1 37.98 -23.63 -12.68
CA MET A 1 36.89 -23.39 -13.65
C MET A 1 35.75 -24.25 -13.18
N GLU A 2 34.95 -23.73 -12.26
CA GLU A 2 33.65 -24.32 -11.96
C GLU A 2 32.74 -23.88 -13.12
N GLU A 3 32.12 -24.84 -13.80
CA GLU A 3 31.16 -24.57 -14.87
C GLU A 3 29.94 -23.89 -14.25
N ASP A 4 29.62 -22.68 -14.71
CA ASP A 4 28.34 -22.04 -14.38
C ASP A 4 27.22 -22.97 -14.86
N ILE A 5 26.39 -23.47 -13.94
CA ILE A 5 25.25 -24.33 -14.28
C ILE A 5 24.08 -23.41 -14.61
N GLY A 6 23.66 -23.41 -15.88
CA GLY A 6 22.49 -22.66 -16.35
C GLY A 6 21.17 -23.26 -15.85
N THR A 7 20.12 -22.43 -15.78
CA THR A 7 18.75 -22.87 -15.51
C THR A 7 18.04 -23.18 -16.83
N THR A 8 17.45 -24.36 -16.97
CA THR A 8 16.64 -24.71 -18.16
C THR A 8 15.41 -23.83 -18.26
N VAL A 9 15.11 -23.37 -19.47
CA VAL A 9 13.93 -22.59 -19.83
C VAL A 9 13.07 -23.40 -20.79
N GLU A 10 11.82 -23.62 -20.41
CA GLU A 10 10.85 -24.40 -21.19
C GLU A 10 9.60 -23.58 -21.48
N LEU A 11 8.96 -23.84 -22.62
CA LEU A 11 7.66 -23.31 -22.98
C LEU A 11 6.62 -24.43 -22.84
N PHE A 12 5.69 -24.23 -21.92
CA PHE A 12 4.51 -25.09 -21.80
C PHE A 12 3.44 -24.58 -22.76
N VAL A 13 2.88 -25.48 -23.56
CA VAL A 13 1.85 -25.19 -24.56
C VAL A 13 0.60 -26.00 -24.26
N TYR A 14 -0.53 -25.32 -24.22
CA TYR A 14 -1.85 -25.87 -23.92
C TYR A 14 -2.82 -25.58 -25.07
N ASP A 15 -3.57 -26.60 -25.49
CA ASP A 15 -4.73 -26.37 -26.36
C ASP A 15 -6.00 -26.15 -25.52
N LEU A 16 -6.49 -24.91 -25.49
CA LEU A 16 -7.71 -24.54 -24.77
C LEU A 16 -8.95 -25.26 -25.29
N THR A 17 -8.91 -25.78 -26.52
CA THR A 17 -10.03 -26.51 -27.13
C THR A 17 -9.95 -28.02 -26.94
N ARG A 18 -8.85 -28.54 -26.36
CA ARG A 18 -8.62 -29.97 -26.14
C ARG A 18 -8.87 -30.83 -27.40
N GLY A 19 -8.40 -30.37 -28.55
CA GLY A 19 -8.51 -31.03 -29.85
C GLY A 19 -9.74 -30.66 -30.68
N MET A 20 -10.69 -29.89 -30.14
CA MET A 20 -11.90 -29.50 -30.88
C MET A 20 -11.59 -28.55 -32.04
N ALA A 21 -10.62 -27.63 -31.89
CA ALA A 21 -10.21 -26.73 -32.96
C ALA A 21 -9.74 -27.51 -34.18
N GLN A 22 -8.88 -28.51 -34.00
CA GLN A 22 -8.40 -29.37 -35.09
C GLN A 22 -9.53 -30.07 -35.84
N MET A 23 -10.57 -30.53 -35.13
CA MET A 23 -11.68 -31.26 -35.75
C MET A 23 -12.72 -30.35 -36.43
N MET A 24 -12.98 -29.16 -35.88
CA MET A 24 -14.14 -28.35 -36.24
C MET A 24 -13.81 -27.02 -36.94
N SER A 25 -12.56 -26.56 -36.87
CA SER A 25 -12.12 -25.27 -37.44
C SER A 25 -12.46 -25.12 -38.92
N GLN A 26 -12.23 -26.16 -39.73
CA GLN A 26 -12.53 -26.13 -41.17
C GLN A 26 -14.02 -25.86 -41.45
N MET A 27 -14.92 -26.40 -40.63
CA MET A 27 -16.36 -26.24 -40.78
C MET A 27 -16.86 -24.90 -40.24
N LEU A 28 -16.30 -24.43 -39.12
CA LEU A 28 -16.75 -23.21 -38.43
C LEU A 28 -16.07 -21.93 -38.96
N LEU A 29 -14.76 -21.98 -39.20
CA LEU A 29 -13.93 -20.84 -39.60
C LEU A 29 -13.66 -20.82 -41.12
N GLY A 30 -14.03 -21.89 -41.84
CA GLY A 30 -13.69 -22.07 -43.26
C GLY A 30 -12.22 -22.37 -43.52
N ARG A 31 -11.44 -22.61 -42.47
CA ARG A 31 -9.99 -22.87 -42.51
C ARG A 31 -9.57 -23.77 -41.36
N HIS A 32 -8.53 -24.56 -41.57
CA HIS A 32 -8.00 -25.46 -40.56
C HIS A 32 -7.11 -24.73 -39.58
N VAL A 33 -7.33 -24.94 -38.28
CA VAL A 33 -6.53 -24.42 -37.17
C VAL A 33 -6.27 -25.59 -36.22
N ASP A 34 -5.00 -25.83 -35.90
CA ASP A 34 -4.57 -26.99 -35.10
C ASP A 34 -4.96 -26.89 -33.62
N GLY A 35 -5.13 -25.68 -33.08
CA GLY A 35 -5.43 -25.44 -31.68
C GLY A 35 -5.67 -23.96 -31.35
N ILE A 36 -6.25 -23.70 -30.18
CA ILE A 36 -6.22 -22.35 -29.58
C ILE A 36 -5.22 -22.41 -28.44
N TRP A 37 -4.05 -21.82 -28.68
CA TRP A 37 -2.89 -22.00 -27.82
C TRP A 37 -2.87 -21.02 -26.65
N HIS A 38 -2.67 -21.56 -25.45
CA HIS A 38 -2.21 -20.84 -24.27
C HIS A 38 -0.79 -21.30 -23.94
N THR A 39 0.09 -20.38 -23.59
CA THR A 39 1.48 -20.70 -23.25
C THR A 39 1.93 -20.12 -21.92
N ALA A 40 2.89 -20.81 -21.30
CA ALA A 40 3.57 -20.38 -20.09
C ALA A 40 5.08 -20.67 -20.17
N ILE A 41 5.90 -19.84 -19.50
CA ILE A 41 7.34 -20.09 -19.34
C ILE A 41 7.57 -20.86 -18.06
N VAL A 42 8.32 -21.96 -18.14
CA VAL A 42 8.79 -22.72 -16.98
C VAL A 42 10.29 -22.49 -16.81
N ALA A 43 10.66 -21.89 -15.68
CA ALA A 43 12.03 -21.62 -15.28
C ALA A 43 12.12 -21.54 -13.74
N TYR A 44 13.30 -21.81 -13.17
CA TYR A 44 13.52 -21.75 -11.72
C TYR A 44 12.50 -22.56 -10.90
N GLY A 45 12.00 -23.68 -11.43
CA GLY A 45 11.04 -24.54 -10.75
C GLY A 45 9.60 -24.03 -10.70
N ARG A 46 9.26 -22.97 -11.45
CA ARG A 46 7.91 -22.42 -11.54
C ARG A 46 7.47 -22.15 -12.97
N GLU A 47 6.16 -22.07 -13.13
CA GLU A 47 5.48 -21.67 -14.35
C GLU A 47 5.04 -20.21 -14.23
N TYR A 48 5.21 -19.43 -15.30
CA TYR A 48 4.89 -18.01 -15.40
C TYR A 48 4.05 -17.77 -16.65
N PHE A 49 2.93 -17.10 -16.49
CA PHE A 49 2.00 -16.82 -17.59
C PHE A 49 1.31 -15.49 -17.38
N PHE A 50 0.71 -14.96 -18.45
CA PHE A 50 -0.04 -13.71 -18.42
C PHE A 50 -1.51 -13.98 -18.74
N GLY A 51 -2.37 -13.47 -17.87
CA GLY A 51 -3.83 -13.56 -18.00
C GLY A 51 -4.49 -12.23 -17.64
N SER A 52 -5.81 -12.23 -17.57
CA SER A 52 -6.56 -11.05 -17.10
C SER A 52 -6.30 -10.67 -15.64
N GLY A 53 -5.72 -11.58 -14.86
CA GLY A 53 -5.19 -11.32 -13.52
C GLY A 53 -3.81 -10.66 -13.51
N GLY A 54 -3.23 -10.35 -14.67
CA GLY A 54 -1.84 -9.90 -14.81
C GLY A 54 -0.86 -11.06 -14.97
N VAL A 55 0.41 -10.80 -14.67
CA VAL A 55 1.44 -11.84 -14.65
C VAL A 55 1.26 -12.69 -13.40
N GLN A 56 1.14 -14.00 -13.60
CA GLN A 56 0.87 -14.98 -12.55
C GLN A 56 1.94 -16.07 -12.56
N SER A 57 2.08 -16.77 -11.43
CA SER A 57 2.98 -17.90 -11.33
C SER A 57 2.42 -19.03 -10.47
N CYS A 58 2.68 -20.27 -10.88
CA CYS A 58 2.28 -21.47 -10.15
C CYS A 58 3.38 -22.54 -10.21
N ARG A 59 3.12 -23.72 -9.65
CA ARG A 59 3.93 -24.90 -9.94
C ARG A 59 3.70 -25.31 -11.40
N PRO A 60 4.68 -25.90 -12.10
CA PRO A 60 4.49 -26.42 -13.44
C PRO A 60 3.30 -27.38 -13.51
N GLY A 61 2.36 -27.12 -14.41
CA GLY A 61 1.11 -27.89 -14.55
C GLY A 61 0.08 -27.63 -13.44
N GLY A 62 0.29 -26.61 -12.61
CA GLY A 62 -0.53 -26.29 -11.44
C GLY A 62 -1.80 -25.50 -11.74
N THR A 63 -2.04 -25.18 -13.01
CA THR A 63 -3.25 -24.50 -13.46
C THR A 63 -4.44 -25.47 -13.61
N VAL A 64 -5.66 -24.94 -13.79
CA VAL A 64 -6.87 -25.73 -14.15
C VAL A 64 -6.73 -26.48 -15.47
N LEU A 65 -5.74 -26.11 -16.30
CA LEU A 65 -5.46 -26.81 -17.55
C LEU A 65 -4.73 -28.13 -17.32
N GLY A 66 -4.08 -28.30 -16.16
CA GLY A 66 -3.32 -29.50 -15.81
C GLY A 66 -1.98 -29.59 -16.56
N GLU A 67 -1.64 -30.78 -17.02
CA GLU A 67 -0.40 -31.05 -17.76
C GLU A 67 -0.38 -30.37 -19.13
N ALA A 68 0.79 -29.86 -19.52
CA ALA A 68 0.98 -29.24 -20.83
C ALA A 68 0.75 -30.24 -21.96
N THR A 69 0.07 -29.80 -23.01
CA THR A 69 -0.13 -30.60 -24.23
C THR A 69 1.19 -30.84 -24.94
N GLN A 70 2.07 -29.84 -24.91
CA GLN A 70 3.42 -29.93 -25.45
C GLN A 70 4.38 -29.12 -24.57
N VAL A 71 5.58 -29.65 -24.35
CA VAL A 71 6.69 -28.96 -23.69
C VAL A 71 7.80 -28.73 -24.72
N ILE A 72 8.20 -27.48 -24.91
CA ILE A 72 9.25 -27.09 -25.86
C ILE A 72 10.44 -26.55 -25.07
N ASN A 73 11.59 -27.21 -25.17
CA ASN A 73 12.83 -26.71 -24.57
C ASN A 73 13.32 -25.49 -25.37
N LEU A 74 13.37 -24.33 -24.72
CA LEU A 74 13.84 -23.09 -25.32
C LEU A 74 15.35 -22.91 -25.12
N GLY A 75 15.93 -23.39 -24.03
CA GLY A 75 17.38 -23.40 -23.83
C GLY A 75 17.75 -23.30 -22.35
N GLU A 76 18.87 -22.62 -22.08
CA GLU A 76 19.36 -22.36 -20.73
C GLU A 76 19.56 -20.85 -20.52
N THR A 77 19.35 -20.39 -19.29
CA THR A 77 19.60 -19.02 -18.85
C THR A 77 20.58 -18.98 -17.68
N PHE A 78 21.41 -17.95 -17.66
CA PHE A 78 22.36 -17.68 -16.57
C PHE A 78 21.94 -16.47 -15.74
N ILE A 79 20.74 -15.93 -15.99
CA ILE A 79 20.20 -14.80 -15.24
C ILE A 79 19.89 -15.27 -13.81
N PRO A 80 20.35 -14.57 -12.76
CA PRO A 80 19.96 -14.90 -11.40
C PRO A 80 18.45 -14.76 -11.19
N TYR A 81 17.85 -15.65 -10.41
CA TYR A 81 16.41 -15.63 -10.16
C TYR A 81 15.90 -14.26 -9.68
N GLN A 82 16.63 -13.58 -8.79
CA GLN A 82 16.23 -12.26 -8.29
C GLN A 82 16.10 -11.22 -9.41
N VAL A 83 17.02 -11.22 -10.37
CA VAL A 83 16.99 -10.32 -11.54
C VAL A 83 15.83 -10.66 -12.44
N PHE A 84 15.58 -11.96 -12.68
CA PHE A 84 14.43 -12.41 -13.44
C PHE A 84 13.11 -12.03 -12.75
N LEU A 85 13.02 -12.20 -11.43
CA LEU A 85 11.83 -11.87 -10.66
C LEU A 85 11.53 -10.37 -10.73
N GLU A 86 12.55 -9.51 -10.55
CA GLU A 86 12.41 -8.06 -10.70
C GLU A 86 11.97 -7.67 -12.12
N TYR A 87 12.52 -8.32 -13.15
CA TYR A 87 12.11 -8.10 -14.53
C TYR A 87 10.63 -8.47 -14.76
N VAL A 88 10.21 -9.66 -14.33
CA VAL A 88 8.84 -10.14 -14.50
C VAL A 88 7.83 -9.31 -13.69
N LEU A 89 8.21 -8.88 -12.48
CA LEU A 89 7.40 -7.94 -11.69
C LEU A 89 7.30 -6.57 -12.39
N GLY A 90 8.40 -6.06 -12.92
CA GLY A 90 8.43 -4.82 -13.70
C GLY A 90 7.53 -4.89 -14.94
N LEU A 91 7.56 -6.01 -15.66
CA LEU A 91 6.63 -6.29 -16.76
C LEU A 91 5.18 -6.28 -16.28
N GLY A 92 4.87 -6.91 -15.15
CA GLY A 92 3.54 -6.94 -14.56
C GLY A 92 3.03 -5.57 -14.07
N GLU A 93 3.94 -4.65 -13.71
CA GLU A 93 3.61 -3.28 -13.33
C GLU A 93 3.43 -2.36 -14.55
N THR A 94 4.03 -2.71 -15.69
CA THR A 94 4.05 -1.89 -16.91
C THR A 94 3.29 -2.56 -18.07
N THR A 95 4.01 -3.20 -18.99
CA THR A 95 3.49 -3.70 -20.27
C THR A 95 2.46 -4.82 -20.12
N PHE A 96 2.63 -5.71 -19.13
CA PHE A 96 1.77 -6.87 -18.86
C PHE A 96 0.96 -6.70 -17.58
N SER A 97 0.43 -5.49 -17.37
CA SER A 97 -0.54 -5.23 -16.31
C SER A 97 -1.86 -5.99 -16.56
N PRO A 98 -2.68 -6.27 -15.53
CA PRO A 98 -3.99 -6.90 -15.72
C PRO A 98 -4.89 -6.18 -16.75
N ARG A 99 -4.73 -4.86 -16.90
CA ARG A 99 -5.53 -4.03 -17.82
C ARG A 99 -5.04 -4.05 -19.26
N SER A 100 -3.80 -4.45 -19.50
CA SER A 100 -3.28 -4.56 -20.87
C SER A 100 -3.62 -5.91 -21.51
N TYR A 101 -4.26 -6.82 -20.78
CA TYR A 101 -4.65 -8.11 -21.33
C TYR A 101 -5.72 -7.96 -22.42
N ASP A 102 -5.41 -8.43 -23.61
CA ASP A 102 -6.30 -8.54 -24.76
C ASP A 102 -6.16 -9.95 -25.34
N LEU A 103 -7.27 -10.69 -25.45
CA LEU A 103 -7.29 -12.08 -25.89
C LEU A 103 -6.55 -12.31 -27.23
N PHE A 104 -6.52 -11.31 -28.13
CA PHE A 104 -5.96 -11.44 -29.47
C PHE A 104 -4.66 -10.66 -29.67
N LYS A 105 -4.55 -9.47 -29.08
CA LYS A 105 -3.44 -8.54 -29.37
C LYS A 105 -2.35 -8.53 -28.30
N HIS A 106 -2.69 -8.90 -27.06
CA HIS A 106 -1.77 -8.80 -25.94
C HIS A 106 -2.12 -9.84 -24.87
N ASN A 107 -1.73 -11.09 -25.13
CA ASN A 107 -2.11 -12.26 -24.33
C ASN A 107 -0.88 -13.03 -23.81
N CYS A 108 -1.11 -14.21 -23.24
CA CYS A 108 -0.08 -15.12 -22.73
C CYS A 108 1.03 -15.42 -23.75
N ASN A 109 0.72 -15.47 -25.03
CA ASN A 109 1.67 -15.79 -26.10
C ASN A 109 2.63 -14.61 -26.32
N ASN A 110 2.14 -13.37 -26.24
CA ASN A 110 2.99 -12.18 -26.28
C ASN A 110 3.92 -12.11 -25.07
N PHE A 111 3.40 -12.39 -23.88
CA PHE A 111 4.18 -12.42 -22.65
C PHE A 111 5.29 -13.46 -22.69
N THR A 112 4.95 -14.71 -23.00
CA THR A 112 5.93 -15.79 -23.06
C THR A 112 6.98 -15.57 -24.13
N ASN A 113 6.64 -14.90 -25.24
CA ASN A 113 7.59 -14.49 -26.27
C ASN A 113 8.59 -13.44 -25.79
N GLU A 114 8.13 -12.45 -25.02
CA GLU A 114 9.01 -11.41 -24.46
C GLU A 114 9.93 -12.00 -23.37
N VAL A 115 9.37 -12.82 -22.48
CA VAL A 115 10.12 -13.47 -21.40
C VAL A 115 11.12 -14.49 -21.94
N SER A 116 10.77 -15.27 -22.97
CA SER A 116 11.73 -16.20 -23.60
C SER A 116 12.90 -15.46 -24.25
N GLN A 117 12.63 -14.28 -24.83
CA GLN A 117 13.66 -13.44 -25.44
C GLN A 117 14.59 -12.88 -24.37
N PHE A 118 14.06 -12.42 -23.24
CA PHE A 118 14.88 -11.95 -22.11
C PHE A 118 15.75 -13.07 -21.52
N LEU A 119 15.18 -14.25 -21.28
CA LEU A 119 15.88 -15.35 -20.60
C LEU A 119 16.94 -16.03 -21.46
N CYS A 120 16.65 -16.29 -22.74
CA CYS A 120 17.50 -17.12 -23.61
C CYS A 120 17.67 -16.59 -25.03
N GLY A 121 17.20 -15.37 -25.34
CA GLY A 121 17.35 -14.74 -26.65
C GLY A 121 16.55 -15.41 -27.78
N LYS A 122 15.56 -16.25 -27.45
CA LYS A 122 14.73 -16.97 -28.43
C LYS A 122 13.28 -16.53 -28.38
N LEU A 123 12.64 -16.52 -29.54
CA LEU A 123 11.20 -16.30 -29.70
C LEU A 123 10.45 -17.64 -29.61
N ILE A 124 9.16 -17.59 -29.26
CA ILE A 124 8.30 -18.77 -29.30
C ILE A 124 7.90 -19.10 -30.76
N PRO A 125 7.46 -20.33 -31.05
CA PRO A 125 7.08 -20.71 -32.41
C PRO A 125 5.97 -19.83 -33.02
N LYS A 126 6.16 -19.41 -34.28
CA LYS A 126 5.22 -18.52 -34.99
C LYS A 126 3.80 -19.08 -35.11
N TYR A 127 3.66 -20.39 -35.27
CA TYR A 127 2.34 -21.03 -35.35
C TYR A 127 1.49 -20.84 -34.08
N ILE A 128 2.08 -20.40 -32.97
CA ILE A 128 1.36 -20.02 -31.73
C ILE A 128 0.97 -18.54 -31.77
N LEU A 129 1.88 -17.67 -32.20
CA LEU A 129 1.69 -16.21 -32.24
C LEU A 129 0.70 -15.76 -33.31
N ASP A 130 0.64 -16.48 -34.44
CA ASP A 130 -0.11 -16.04 -35.62
C ASP A 130 -1.61 -16.42 -35.54
N VAL A 131 -2.01 -17.37 -34.68
CA VAL A 131 -3.41 -17.88 -34.56
C VAL A 131 -4.47 -16.79 -34.35
N PRO A 132 -4.26 -15.78 -33.48
CA PRO A 132 -5.24 -14.70 -33.29
C PRO A 132 -5.53 -13.91 -34.58
N GLU A 133 -4.49 -13.52 -35.31
CA GLU A 133 -4.61 -12.77 -36.57
C GLU A 133 -5.31 -13.60 -37.64
N GLU A 134 -4.90 -14.86 -37.70
CA GLU A 134 -5.50 -15.90 -38.49
C GLU A 134 -7.03 -15.99 -38.26
N ILE A 135 -7.51 -15.98 -37.00
CA ILE A 135 -8.95 -16.07 -36.68
C ILE A 135 -9.67 -14.78 -37.08
N LEU A 136 -9.08 -13.62 -36.79
CA LEU A 136 -9.65 -12.32 -37.13
C LEU A 136 -9.78 -12.13 -38.65
N ASN A 137 -8.89 -12.71 -39.45
CA ASN A 137 -8.96 -12.64 -40.92
C ASN A 137 -10.08 -13.49 -41.55
N THR A 138 -10.90 -14.20 -40.75
CA THR A 138 -12.07 -14.93 -41.24
C THR A 138 -13.36 -14.10 -41.22
N PRO A 139 -14.33 -14.37 -42.11
CA PRO A 139 -15.63 -13.72 -42.08
C PRO A 139 -16.34 -13.87 -40.72
N ILE A 140 -16.22 -15.05 -40.09
CA ILE A 140 -16.82 -15.29 -38.77
C ILE A 140 -16.09 -14.52 -37.66
N GLY A 141 -14.76 -14.43 -37.72
CA GLY A 141 -13.96 -13.65 -36.78
C GLY A 141 -14.29 -12.16 -36.82
N GLN A 142 -14.53 -11.60 -38.00
CA GLN A 142 -14.98 -10.20 -38.14
C GLN A 142 -16.39 -9.98 -37.56
N THR A 143 -17.30 -10.95 -37.71
CA THR A 143 -18.66 -10.83 -37.13
C THR A 143 -18.70 -11.00 -35.61
N LEU A 144 -17.80 -11.82 -35.05
CA LEU A 144 -17.72 -12.07 -33.61
C LEU A 144 -16.88 -11.02 -32.87
N ARG A 145 -16.21 -10.13 -33.60
CA ARG A 145 -15.31 -9.11 -33.05
C ARG A 145 -15.93 -8.28 -31.92
N PRO A 146 -17.18 -7.78 -31.98
CA PRO A 146 -17.78 -7.03 -30.87
C PRO A 146 -18.05 -7.88 -29.62
N LEU A 147 -18.43 -9.15 -29.80
CA LEU A 147 -18.62 -10.10 -28.69
C LEU A 147 -17.27 -10.47 -28.08
N ILE A 148 -16.24 -10.60 -28.91
CA ILE A 148 -14.86 -10.88 -28.50
C ILE A 148 -14.25 -9.70 -27.77
N ASP A 149 -14.44 -8.47 -28.25
CA ASP A 149 -13.97 -7.25 -27.61
C ASP A 149 -14.68 -7.08 -26.25
N SER A 150 -16.00 -7.34 -26.20
CA SER A 150 -16.76 -7.39 -24.94
C SER A 150 -16.31 -8.54 -24.02
N LEU A 151 -15.89 -9.68 -24.58
CA LEU A 151 -15.31 -10.78 -23.82
C LEU A 151 -13.89 -10.48 -23.36
N SER A 152 -13.09 -9.67 -24.07
CA SER A 152 -11.78 -9.17 -23.65
C SER A 152 -11.93 -8.12 -22.55
N GLU A 153 -12.88 -7.19 -22.68
CA GLU A 153 -13.26 -6.22 -21.64
C GLU A 153 -13.88 -6.91 -20.41
N GLY A 154 -14.59 -8.02 -20.63
CA GLY A 154 -15.19 -8.89 -19.62
C GLY A 154 -14.35 -10.11 -19.23
N ALA A 155 -13.12 -10.26 -19.76
CA ALA A 155 -12.27 -11.46 -19.62
C ALA A 155 -11.69 -11.59 -18.21
N ARG A 156 -12.38 -11.15 -17.16
CA ARG A 156 -12.14 -11.62 -15.79
C ARG A 156 -12.42 -13.13 -15.62
N GLY A 157 -12.84 -13.83 -16.67
CA GLY A 157 -13.40 -15.19 -16.63
C GLY A 157 -12.52 -16.37 -17.05
N VAL A 158 -11.26 -16.17 -17.47
CA VAL A 158 -10.31 -17.30 -17.64
C VAL A 158 -9.30 -17.26 -16.50
N THR A 159 -9.78 -17.53 -15.28
CA THR A 159 -8.93 -17.78 -14.13
C THR A 159 -8.35 -19.18 -14.26
N PHE A 160 -7.03 -19.28 -14.44
CA PHE A 160 -6.35 -20.56 -14.57
C PHE A 160 -6.20 -21.33 -13.23
N GLY A 161 -7.07 -21.06 -12.23
CA GLY A 161 -7.22 -21.82 -10.98
C GLY A 161 -6.95 -21.04 -9.69
N GLU A 162 -7.67 -21.41 -8.62
CA GLU A 162 -7.53 -20.89 -7.23
C GLU A 162 -6.16 -21.19 -6.60
N ASN A 163 -5.33 -22.02 -7.23
CA ASN A 163 -3.98 -22.37 -6.77
C ASN A 163 -2.85 -21.54 -7.42
N ALA A 164 -3.18 -20.60 -8.31
CA ALA A 164 -2.23 -19.63 -8.85
C ALA A 164 -2.07 -18.50 -7.82
N SER A 165 -1.25 -18.74 -6.79
CA SER A 165 -0.97 -17.73 -5.78
C SER A 165 -0.27 -16.51 -6.39
N ASN A 166 -0.62 -15.31 -5.93
CA ASN A 166 0.13 -14.05 -6.13
C ASN A 166 1.56 -14.08 -5.54
N GLY A 167 2.07 -15.25 -5.15
CA GLY A 167 3.36 -15.44 -4.52
C GLY A 167 4.52 -15.38 -5.51
N LEU A 168 4.57 -14.41 -6.43
CA LEU A 168 5.82 -14.11 -7.14
C LEU A 168 6.91 -13.71 -6.12
N ARG A 169 6.52 -13.00 -5.05
CA ARG A 169 7.44 -12.43 -4.05
C ARG A 169 7.83 -13.37 -2.90
N ASP A 170 7.06 -14.44 -2.64
CA ASP A 170 7.27 -15.35 -1.50
C ASP A 170 7.98 -16.66 -1.87
N TYR A 171 8.44 -16.79 -3.13
CA TYR A 171 9.13 -17.98 -3.61
C TYR A 171 10.65 -17.78 -3.65
N GLU A 172 11.36 -18.62 -2.92
CA GLU A 172 12.79 -18.85 -3.10
C GLU A 172 13.03 -20.16 -3.87
N PRO A 173 13.77 -20.15 -5.00
CA PRO A 173 14.11 -21.37 -5.71
C PRO A 173 15.02 -22.24 -4.85
N LEU A 174 14.66 -23.51 -4.70
CA LEU A 174 15.53 -24.51 -4.11
C LEU A 174 16.65 -24.87 -5.11
N GLN A 175 17.72 -24.08 -5.17
CA GLN A 175 18.99 -24.53 -5.77
C GLN A 175 20.19 -24.14 -4.90
N SER A 176 21.00 -25.18 -4.62
CA SER A 176 22.23 -25.26 -3.82
C SER A 176 22.74 -23.94 -3.22
N SER A 177 22.37 -23.69 -1.97
CA SER A 177 23.03 -22.70 -1.13
C SER A 177 24.52 -23.02 -1.03
N ARG A 178 25.35 -22.26 -1.75
CA ARG A 178 26.72 -21.97 -1.34
C ARG A 178 26.80 -20.47 -1.22
N GLU A 179 26.88 -20.03 0.03
CA GLU A 179 27.12 -18.66 0.47
C GLU A 179 28.13 -17.98 -0.45
N ARG A 180 27.70 -16.94 -1.18
CA ARG A 180 28.65 -15.96 -1.69
C ARG A 180 29.20 -15.24 -0.46
N ALA A 181 30.49 -15.42 -0.18
CA ALA A 181 31.17 -14.58 0.78
C ALA A 181 31.02 -13.11 0.34
N GLU A 182 30.60 -12.24 1.26
CA GLU A 182 30.53 -10.80 1.00
C GLU A 182 31.89 -10.27 0.55
N SER A 183 31.89 -9.41 -0.47
CA SER A 183 33.12 -8.78 -0.97
C SER A 183 33.86 -8.09 0.19
N PRO A 184 35.19 -8.23 0.31
CA PRO A 184 35.97 -7.55 1.35
C PRO A 184 35.69 -6.04 1.44
N ASP A 185 35.46 -5.40 0.29
CA ASP A 185 35.14 -3.97 0.20
C ASP A 185 33.78 -3.61 0.82
N PHE A 186 32.79 -4.51 0.75
CA PHE A 186 31.46 -4.30 1.33
C PHE A 186 31.50 -4.39 2.87
N VAL A 187 32.28 -5.34 3.40
CA VAL A 187 32.48 -5.51 4.84
C VAL A 187 33.23 -4.33 5.44
N GLU A 188 34.25 -3.81 4.75
CA GLU A 188 35.02 -2.65 5.19
C GLU A 188 34.15 -1.37 5.19
N LEU A 189 33.32 -1.17 4.16
CA LEU A 189 32.40 -0.04 4.08
C LEU A 189 31.34 -0.06 5.19
N ASN A 190 30.72 -1.22 5.44
CA ASN A 190 29.72 -1.35 6.51
C ASN A 190 30.34 -1.15 7.91
N THR A 191 31.56 -1.63 8.12
CA THR A 191 32.29 -1.41 9.37
C THR A 191 32.57 0.07 9.60
N ALA A 192 33.02 0.79 8.56
CA ALA A 192 33.26 2.23 8.63
C ALA A 192 31.97 3.04 8.90
N ILE A 193 30.85 2.64 8.30
CA ILE A 193 29.53 3.27 8.54
C ILE A 193 29.09 3.09 10.00
N ASP A 194 29.29 1.90 10.57
CA ASP A 194 28.90 1.62 11.95
C ASP A 194 29.80 2.31 12.99
N GLU A 195 31.09 2.49 12.69
CA GLU A 195 31.97 3.30 13.53
C GLU A 195 31.57 4.78 13.53
N VAL A 196 31.18 5.34 12.38
CA VAL A 196 30.67 6.71 12.28
C VAL A 196 29.36 6.87 13.07
N ARG A 197 28.46 5.88 13.01
CA ARG A 197 27.21 5.89 13.81
C ARG A 197 27.49 5.83 15.31
N LYS A 198 28.39 4.95 15.77
CA LYS A 198 28.78 4.86 17.19
C LYS A 198 29.43 6.15 17.68
N ASN A 199 30.32 6.74 16.89
CA ASN A 199 30.98 8.01 17.22
C ASN A 199 29.98 9.17 17.26
N SER A 200 28.96 9.16 16.38
CA SER A 200 27.88 10.15 16.41
C SER A 200 27.08 10.08 17.72
N VAL A 201 26.71 8.87 18.16
CA VAL A 201 25.98 8.66 19.43
C VAL A 201 26.83 9.09 20.64
N VAL A 202 28.13 8.78 20.65
CA VAL A 202 29.05 9.21 21.71
C VAL A 202 29.19 10.72 21.74
N PHE A 203 29.30 11.37 20.58
CA PHE A 203 29.35 12.82 20.45
C PHE A 203 28.08 13.48 21.01
N PHE A 204 26.90 13.01 20.63
CA PHE A 204 25.63 13.50 21.18
C PHE A 204 25.52 13.31 22.69
N ARG A 205 25.97 12.16 23.22
CA ARG A 205 25.98 11.91 24.67
C ARG A 205 26.91 12.87 25.42
N ASN A 206 28.07 13.19 24.86
CA ASN A 206 29.01 14.14 25.46
C ASN A 206 28.44 15.57 25.48
N VAL A 207 27.77 16.00 24.41
CA VAL A 207 27.08 17.31 24.35
C VAL A 207 25.97 17.41 25.40
N ILE A 208 25.18 16.34 25.59
CA ILE A 208 24.13 16.28 26.61
C ILE A 208 24.74 16.38 28.01
N ASN A 209 25.79 15.60 28.29
CA ASN A 209 26.48 15.63 29.59
C ASN A 209 27.09 17.00 29.89
N GLU A 210 27.65 17.69 28.89
CA GLU A 210 28.20 19.04 29.06
C GLU A 210 27.10 20.08 29.36
N LYS A 211 25.93 19.97 28.70
CA LYS A 211 24.76 20.82 28.97
C LYS A 211 24.22 20.60 30.39
N LEU A 212 24.13 19.34 30.83
CA LEU A 212 23.72 18.99 32.20
C LEU A 212 24.70 19.53 33.23
N ALA A 213 26.02 19.37 33.01
CA ALA A 213 27.06 19.90 33.90
C ALA A 213 27.04 21.44 33.99
N LYS A 214 26.78 22.14 32.87
CA LYS A 214 26.62 23.61 32.87
C LYS A 214 25.38 24.05 33.66
N LYS A 215 24.27 23.29 33.59
CA LYS A 215 23.04 23.56 34.34
C LYS A 215 23.23 23.34 35.85
N GLU A 216 23.92 22.26 36.23
CA GLU A 216 24.33 21.95 37.61
C GLU A 216 25.23 23.06 38.20
N ARG A 217 26.27 23.47 37.46
CA ARG A 217 27.16 24.57 37.88
C ARG A 217 26.42 25.90 38.05
N LYS A 218 25.45 26.21 37.18
CA LYS A 218 24.59 27.40 37.32
C LYS A 218 23.67 27.31 38.55
N LYS A 219 23.10 26.13 38.83
CA LYS A 219 22.29 25.89 40.04
C LYS A 219 23.14 26.04 41.32
N LYS A 220 24.33 25.46 41.35
CA LYS A 220 25.27 25.56 42.49
C LYS A 220 25.68 27.00 42.76
N LYS A 221 26.09 27.76 41.74
CA LYS A 221 26.40 29.20 41.87
C LYS A 221 25.21 30.03 42.36
N LYS A 222 23.98 29.70 41.92
CA LYS A 222 22.75 30.38 42.37
C LYS A 222 22.41 30.06 43.83
N ARG A 223 22.71 28.84 44.29
CA ARG A 223 22.54 28.42 45.69
C ARG A 223 23.57 29.06 46.61
N GLU A 224 24.84 29.05 46.21
CA GLU A 224 25.94 29.73 46.93
C GLU A 224 25.71 31.24 47.04
N LYS A 225 25.20 31.89 45.97
CA LYS A 225 24.83 33.31 46.01
C LYS A 225 23.69 33.57 47.01
N ARG A 226 22.66 32.73 47.04
CA ARG A 226 21.53 32.82 47.98
C ARG A 226 21.92 32.56 49.44
N GLU A 227 22.91 31.72 49.68
CA GLU A 227 23.47 31.48 51.02
C GLU A 227 24.33 32.68 51.47
N LYS A 228 25.13 33.25 50.57
CA LYS A 228 25.95 34.44 50.85
C LYS A 228 25.11 35.72 51.08
N ASP A 229 24.00 35.86 50.36
CA ASP A 229 23.03 36.95 50.57
C ASP A 229 22.25 36.78 51.90
N ARG A 230 22.16 35.55 52.44
CA ARG A 230 21.56 35.28 53.77
C ARG A 230 22.54 35.49 54.93
N GLU A 231 23.83 35.25 54.72
CA GLU A 231 24.87 35.46 55.74
C GLU A 231 25.35 36.92 55.86
N SER A 232 25.11 37.76 54.84
CA SER A 232 25.48 39.18 54.85
C SER A 232 24.33 40.15 55.19
N GLY A 233 23.11 39.64 55.38
CA GLY A 233 21.91 40.42 55.68
C GLY A 233 21.41 40.21 57.11
N GLY A 234 22.12 40.75 58.11
CA GLY A 234 21.66 40.74 59.50
C GLY A 234 22.10 41.98 60.27
N SER A 235 21.38 43.10 60.11
CA SER A 235 21.02 44.02 61.20
C SER A 235 20.24 45.25 60.69
N SER A 236 19.32 45.72 61.55
CA SER A 236 18.55 46.97 61.56
C SER A 236 17.14 46.98 60.93
N SER A 237 16.19 46.71 61.82
CA SER A 237 14.96 47.47 62.12
C SER A 237 14.79 48.83 61.41
N ALA A 238 13.64 49.04 60.75
CA ALA A 238 12.81 50.26 60.83
C ALA A 238 11.54 50.13 59.96
N GLU A 239 10.50 50.83 60.40
CA GLU A 239 9.11 50.87 59.94
C GLU A 239 8.87 51.51 58.56
N LEU A 240 7.63 51.35 58.08
CA LEU A 240 6.76 52.29 57.31
C LEU A 240 6.27 51.83 55.91
N THR A 241 4.95 51.55 55.86
CA THR A 241 3.85 52.03 54.97
C THR A 241 4.01 52.26 53.45
N PRO A 242 2.90 52.25 52.66
CA PRO A 242 2.85 51.90 51.23
C PRO A 242 2.76 53.11 50.28
N ASP A 243 3.10 52.93 48.99
CA ASP A 243 2.20 53.15 47.83
C ASP A 243 2.89 53.22 46.44
N SER A 244 2.12 52.80 45.42
CA SER A 244 2.13 53.21 44.00
C SER A 244 3.32 52.76 43.12
N SER A 245 3.22 52.45 41.83
CA SER A 245 2.14 52.30 40.83
C SER A 245 2.84 51.94 39.50
N SER A 246 2.17 51.18 38.61
CA SER A 246 2.06 51.41 37.16
C SER A 246 2.12 50.13 36.29
N SER A 247 0.96 49.80 35.72
CA SER A 247 0.67 49.65 34.28
C SER A 247 1.77 50.17 33.31
N THR A 248 1.97 49.72 32.06
CA THR A 248 1.07 49.19 31.00
C THR A 248 1.89 48.83 29.73
N THR A 249 1.28 47.98 28.89
CA THR A 249 1.23 47.94 27.39
C THR A 249 2.44 47.65 26.51
N GLU A 250 2.29 46.52 25.79
CA GLU A 250 2.37 46.25 24.32
C GLU A 250 3.32 47.05 23.39
N LEU A 251 4.07 46.34 22.53
CA LEU A 251 3.82 46.16 21.08
C LEU A 251 5.04 45.52 20.36
N THR A 252 4.73 44.92 19.20
CA THR A 252 5.52 44.25 18.13
C THR A 252 6.91 44.81 17.77
N PRO A 253 7.73 44.10 16.96
CA PRO A 253 7.97 44.61 15.59
C PRO A 253 8.31 43.60 14.47
N ASP A 254 8.20 44.12 13.24
CA ASP A 254 8.64 43.61 11.94
C ASP A 254 9.98 44.25 11.49
N SER A 255 10.72 43.52 10.63
CA SER A 255 11.50 44.01 9.45
C SER A 255 12.99 44.48 9.51
N CYS A 256 13.75 43.94 8.54
CA CYS A 256 14.80 44.53 7.66
C CYS A 256 16.32 44.60 7.98
N CYS A 257 17.08 43.96 7.05
CA CYS A 257 18.24 44.46 6.24
C CYS A 257 19.65 44.56 6.89
N SER A 258 20.82 44.40 6.24
CA SER A 258 21.28 44.45 4.82
C SER A 258 22.79 44.08 4.68
N ASN A 259 23.29 44.01 3.41
CA ASN A 259 24.66 44.18 2.88
C ASN A 259 25.60 42.95 2.71
N SER A 260 26.58 42.88 1.78
CA SER A 260 26.87 43.38 0.40
C SER A 260 28.33 42.98 0.03
N LYS A 261 28.63 42.80 -1.28
CA LYS A 261 29.93 42.92 -2.02
C LYS A 261 30.81 41.68 -2.42
N ASN A 262 30.78 41.40 -3.73
CA ASN A 262 31.84 41.32 -4.78
C ASN A 262 33.18 40.55 -4.61
N SER A 263 33.49 39.64 -5.57
CA SER A 263 34.47 39.87 -6.70
C SER A 263 35.13 38.58 -7.28
N SER A 264 34.74 38.22 -8.52
CA SER A 264 35.54 37.92 -9.74
C SER A 264 36.85 37.07 -9.75
N ARG A 265 36.89 36.04 -10.64
CA ARG A 265 37.83 35.91 -11.81
C ARG A 265 37.59 34.65 -12.68
N ARG A 266 37.69 34.81 -14.02
CA ARG A 266 37.77 33.81 -15.13
C ARG A 266 39.24 33.64 -15.59
N PRO A 267 39.64 32.56 -16.30
CA PRO A 267 39.83 32.55 -17.79
C PRO A 267 39.45 31.17 -18.45
N SER A 268 38.84 31.02 -19.65
CA SER A 268 39.20 31.17 -21.10
C SER A 268 39.96 29.99 -21.80
N ASN A 269 39.22 29.27 -22.69
CA ASN A 269 39.46 28.73 -24.07
C ASN A 269 40.65 27.82 -24.53
N MET A 270 40.28 26.94 -25.51
CA MET A 270 41.03 26.22 -26.59
C MET A 270 41.84 24.95 -26.21
N ALA A 271 42.00 23.87 -26.98
CA ALA A 271 41.48 23.29 -28.24
C ALA A 271 42.04 21.84 -28.39
N ASP A 272 41.44 21.05 -29.31
CA ASP A 272 41.95 19.89 -30.06
C ASP A 272 42.39 18.56 -29.39
N GLY A 273 41.93 17.43 -29.95
CA GLY A 273 42.50 16.09 -29.73
C GLY A 273 41.61 14.89 -30.10
N GLU A 274 41.58 14.54 -31.40
CA GLU A 274 41.43 13.22 -32.04
C GLU A 274 40.52 12.11 -31.45
N ALA A 275 39.54 11.67 -32.25
CA ALA A 275 38.89 10.36 -32.19
C ALA A 275 39.27 9.53 -33.44
N PRO A 276 39.53 8.21 -33.33
CA PRO A 276 39.77 7.39 -34.50
C PRO A 276 38.47 6.84 -35.10
N GLU A 277 38.47 6.85 -36.42
CA GLU A 277 37.50 6.43 -37.42
C GLU A 277 37.46 4.90 -37.59
N VAL A 278 36.27 4.29 -37.73
CA VAL A 278 36.11 2.98 -38.41
C VAL A 278 34.76 2.90 -39.16
N THR A 279 34.84 3.20 -40.47
CA THR A 279 34.12 2.66 -41.64
C THR A 279 32.58 2.63 -41.73
N GLU A 280 32.08 3.38 -42.73
CA GLU A 280 30.84 3.14 -43.48
C GLU A 280 30.87 1.82 -44.27
N LEU A 281 29.71 1.16 -44.35
CA LEU A 281 29.32 0.34 -45.50
C LEU A 281 27.93 0.78 -45.97
N THR A 282 27.90 1.25 -47.21
CA THR A 282 26.73 1.68 -47.98
C THR A 282 25.81 0.52 -48.35
N ALA A 283 24.49 0.73 -48.28
CA ALA A 283 23.53 0.04 -49.14
C ALA A 283 22.31 0.93 -49.42
N ASN A 284 22.10 1.23 -50.70
CA ASN A 284 20.93 1.92 -51.25
C ASN A 284 19.65 1.09 -51.07
N GLY A 285 18.56 1.76 -50.72
CA GLY A 285 17.19 1.23 -50.79
C GLY A 285 16.17 2.32 -50.50
N SER A 286 15.51 2.78 -51.56
CA SER A 286 14.42 3.75 -51.55
C SER A 286 13.17 3.24 -50.80
N ASP A 287 12.62 4.03 -49.88
CA ASP A 287 11.17 4.12 -49.65
C ASP A 287 10.81 5.38 -48.85
N GLU A 288 10.04 6.26 -49.50
CA GLU A 288 9.35 7.39 -48.88
C GLU A 288 8.18 6.87 -48.05
N SER A 289 8.32 6.87 -46.72
CA SER A 289 7.19 6.97 -45.80
C SER A 289 7.56 7.94 -44.69
N SER A 290 6.70 8.92 -44.45
CA SER A 290 6.89 9.98 -43.47
C SER A 290 6.99 9.39 -42.05
N LYS A 291 8.21 9.05 -41.63
CA LYS A 291 8.52 8.62 -40.27
C LYS A 291 8.43 9.84 -39.34
N LYS A 292 7.38 9.91 -38.52
CA LYS A 292 7.33 10.81 -37.35
C LYS A 292 8.63 10.65 -36.57
N SER A 293 9.23 11.76 -36.15
CA SER A 293 10.49 11.70 -35.41
C SER A 293 10.24 11.14 -34.01
N THR A 294 11.24 10.52 -33.40
CA THR A 294 11.16 10.00 -32.02
C THR A 294 10.76 11.08 -31.01
N ALA A 295 11.16 12.34 -31.26
CA ALA A 295 10.78 13.49 -30.45
C ALA A 295 9.27 13.83 -30.55
N ASP A 296 8.63 13.57 -31.70
CA ASP A 296 7.19 13.80 -31.87
C ASP A 296 6.37 12.74 -31.11
N VAL A 297 6.89 11.51 -31.03
CA VAL A 297 6.25 10.41 -30.28
C VAL A 297 6.42 10.61 -28.78
N GLU A 298 7.60 11.02 -28.31
CA GLU A 298 7.85 11.35 -26.90
C GLU A 298 6.97 12.51 -26.42
N ALA A 299 6.82 13.57 -27.24
CA ALA A 299 5.96 14.70 -26.92
C ALA A 299 4.47 14.32 -26.86
N GLU A 300 3.99 13.43 -27.74
CA GLU A 300 2.61 12.92 -27.70
C GLU A 300 2.35 12.05 -26.46
N ILE A 301 3.34 11.27 -26.01
CA ILE A 301 3.26 10.48 -24.77
C ILE A 301 3.21 11.38 -23.54
N GLU A 302 4.10 12.38 -23.44
CA GLU A 302 4.07 13.34 -22.32
C GLU A 302 2.76 14.15 -22.28
N GLU A 303 2.22 14.53 -23.44
CA GLU A 303 0.94 15.24 -23.51
C GLU A 303 -0.22 14.33 -23.06
N GLN A 304 -0.19 13.05 -23.44
CA GLN A 304 -1.19 12.08 -23.03
C GLN A 304 -1.12 11.76 -21.53
N GLU A 305 0.08 11.56 -20.97
CA GLU A 305 0.30 11.38 -19.53
C GLU A 305 -0.12 12.62 -18.73
N ALA A 306 0.18 13.82 -19.23
CA ALA A 306 -0.27 15.07 -18.60
C ALA A 306 -1.80 15.22 -18.64
N ARG A 307 -2.44 14.78 -19.74
CA ARG A 307 -3.90 14.80 -19.90
C ARG A 307 -4.59 13.80 -18.98
N GLU A 308 -4.05 12.57 -18.85
CA GLU A 308 -4.54 11.56 -17.90
C GLU A 308 -4.34 12.00 -16.44
N LYS A 309 -3.19 12.60 -16.12
CA LYS A 309 -2.93 13.16 -14.79
C LYS A 309 -3.91 14.27 -14.45
N LYS A 310 -4.17 15.17 -15.40
CA LYS A 310 -5.14 16.26 -15.24
C LYS A 310 -6.56 15.75 -15.11
N GLU A 311 -6.96 14.74 -15.88
CA GLU A 311 -8.27 14.09 -15.77
C GLU A 311 -8.43 13.40 -14.40
N ARG A 312 -7.38 12.74 -13.90
CA ARG A 312 -7.38 12.14 -12.55
C ARG A 312 -7.47 13.20 -11.45
N GLU A 313 -6.81 14.33 -11.62
CA GLU A 313 -6.90 15.48 -10.70
C GLU A 313 -8.27 16.16 -10.74
N GLU A 314 -8.89 16.26 -11.91
CA GLU A 314 -10.27 16.77 -12.08
C GLU A 314 -11.31 15.81 -11.48
N ARG A 315 -11.14 14.50 -11.67
CA ARG A 315 -11.96 13.46 -11.00
C ARG A 315 -11.83 13.53 -9.48
N LYS A 316 -10.64 13.81 -8.94
CA LYS A 316 -10.42 14.02 -7.50
C LYS A 316 -11.09 15.30 -6.99
N LYS A 317 -11.08 16.39 -7.75
CA LYS A 317 -11.72 17.67 -7.38
C LYS A 317 -13.25 17.62 -7.35
N ASN A 318 -13.86 16.76 -8.16
CA ASN A 318 -15.31 16.62 -8.25
C ASN A 318 -15.89 15.62 -7.23
N ARG A 319 -15.12 15.16 -6.23
CA ARG A 319 -15.59 14.18 -5.26
C ARG A 319 -16.40 14.79 -4.15
N GLU A 320 -17.47 14.11 -3.78
CA GLU A 320 -18.11 14.32 -2.50
C GLU A 320 -17.13 13.92 -1.37
N PRO A 321 -16.99 14.74 -0.33
CA PRO A 321 -16.15 14.41 0.81
C PRO A 321 -16.71 13.20 1.57
N PRO A 322 -15.85 12.44 2.29
CA PRO A 322 -16.33 11.38 3.16
C PRO A 322 -17.27 11.93 4.23
N ILE A 323 -18.31 11.17 4.55
CA ILE A 323 -19.23 11.42 5.65
C ILE A 323 -18.55 10.94 6.95
N VAL A 324 -18.30 11.87 7.86
CA VAL A 324 -17.73 11.59 9.19
C VAL A 324 -18.50 12.35 10.27
N TYR A 325 -18.34 11.94 11.53
CA TYR A 325 -19.07 12.48 12.67
C TYR A 325 -18.11 13.13 13.66
N LYS A 326 -17.68 14.36 13.36
CA LYS A 326 -16.69 15.12 14.15
C LYS A 326 -17.19 15.51 15.54
N ASP A 327 -18.47 15.81 15.65
CA ASP A 327 -19.09 16.32 16.89
C ASP A 327 -19.90 15.25 17.64
N ALA A 328 -19.81 13.97 17.25
CA ALA A 328 -20.59 12.91 17.88
C ALA A 328 -20.14 12.56 19.31
N ILE A 329 -18.86 12.79 19.63
CA ILE A 329 -18.25 12.42 20.90
C ILE A 329 -17.68 13.66 21.59
N ASN A 330 -17.99 13.82 22.87
CA ASN A 330 -17.25 14.73 23.73
C ASN A 330 -16.12 13.93 24.40
N VAL A 331 -14.91 14.01 23.83
CA VAL A 331 -13.77 13.19 24.24
C VAL A 331 -13.44 13.34 25.74
N GLN A 332 -13.58 14.53 26.31
CA GLN A 332 -13.32 14.75 27.73
C GLN A 332 -14.31 13.95 28.59
N VAL A 333 -15.59 14.00 28.27
CA VAL A 333 -16.64 13.31 29.04
C VAL A 333 -16.50 11.80 28.93
N ASP A 334 -16.22 11.29 27.73
CA ASP A 334 -16.01 9.85 27.51
C ASP A 334 -14.72 9.35 28.18
N PHE A 335 -13.65 10.15 28.16
CA PHE A 335 -12.39 9.83 28.82
C PHE A 335 -12.54 9.84 30.35
N ASP A 336 -13.17 10.86 30.93
CA ASP A 336 -13.41 10.94 32.38
C ASP A 336 -14.28 9.76 32.86
N ALA A 337 -15.28 9.38 32.08
CA ALA A 337 -16.10 8.20 32.37
C ALA A 337 -15.31 6.90 32.28
N LEU A 338 -14.42 6.77 31.27
CA LEU A 338 -13.52 5.62 31.14
C LEU A 338 -12.63 5.50 32.37
N VAL A 339 -11.95 6.59 32.76
CA VAL A 339 -11.09 6.65 33.97
C VAL A 339 -11.87 6.20 35.21
N GLY A 340 -13.08 6.72 35.39
CA GLY A 340 -13.94 6.34 36.53
C GLY A 340 -14.34 4.86 36.56
N PHE A 341 -14.43 4.20 35.40
CA PHE A 341 -14.73 2.76 35.33
C PHE A 341 -13.51 1.86 35.51
N VAL A 342 -12.33 2.35 35.15
CA VAL A 342 -11.07 1.59 35.23
C VAL A 342 -10.24 1.91 36.47
N ASP A 343 -10.68 2.85 37.30
CA ASP A 343 -10.00 3.21 38.55
C ASP A 343 -9.86 2.00 39.48
N GLY A 344 -8.64 1.77 39.96
CA GLY A 344 -8.30 0.69 40.89
C GLY A 344 -8.25 -0.73 40.30
N ILE A 345 -8.51 -0.94 39.00
CA ILE A 345 -8.43 -2.27 38.35
C ILE A 345 -7.24 -2.45 37.41
N LEU A 346 -6.58 -1.36 37.02
CA LEU A 346 -5.46 -1.39 36.07
C LEU A 346 -4.15 -1.78 36.74
N SER A 347 -3.30 -2.50 36.00
CA SER A 347 -1.89 -2.69 36.35
C SER A 347 -1.10 -1.39 36.20
N PRO A 348 0.12 -1.29 36.76
CA PRO A 348 0.98 -0.11 36.57
C PRO A 348 1.26 0.21 35.09
N GLU A 349 1.43 -0.81 34.26
CA GLU A 349 1.66 -0.67 32.82
C GLU A 349 0.39 -0.21 32.07
N GLU A 350 -0.77 -0.70 32.48
CA GLU A 350 -2.07 -0.26 31.94
C GLU A 350 -2.40 1.17 32.37
N GLN A 351 -2.03 1.55 33.59
CA GLN A 351 -2.18 2.91 34.08
C GLN A 351 -1.28 3.89 33.32
N GLN A 352 -0.06 3.46 32.96
CA GLN A 352 0.77 4.21 32.02
C GLN A 352 0.09 4.35 30.65
N SER A 353 -0.48 3.27 30.11
CA SER A 353 -1.18 3.32 28.81
C SER A 353 -2.40 4.25 28.83
N LEU A 354 -3.10 4.34 29.96
CA LEU A 354 -4.21 5.28 30.16
C LEU A 354 -3.71 6.74 30.20
N GLU A 355 -2.56 7.00 30.82
CA GLU A 355 -1.92 8.34 30.82
C GLU A 355 -1.42 8.72 29.42
N GLU A 356 -0.83 7.79 28.68
CA GLU A 356 -0.44 8.00 27.28
C GLU A 356 -1.65 8.37 26.40
N LEU A 357 -2.81 7.73 26.65
CA LEU A 357 -4.07 8.08 25.99
C LEU A 357 -4.56 9.49 26.37
N HIS A 358 -4.40 9.89 27.64
CA HIS A 358 -4.71 11.24 28.09
C HIS A 358 -3.84 12.28 27.36
N GLN A 359 -2.53 12.07 27.32
CA GLN A 359 -1.58 12.94 26.62
C GLN A 359 -1.92 13.06 25.13
N TYR A 360 -2.24 11.94 24.49
CA TYR A 360 -2.61 11.91 23.08
C TYR A 360 -3.92 12.64 22.81
N MET A 361 -4.96 12.42 23.62
CA MET A 361 -6.32 12.89 23.31
C MET A 361 -6.65 14.28 23.88
N LEU A 362 -6.10 14.64 25.04
CA LEU A 362 -6.49 15.84 25.79
C LEU A 362 -5.36 16.87 25.89
N GLU A 363 -4.09 16.46 25.84
CA GLU A 363 -2.94 17.38 25.89
C GLU A 363 -2.33 17.69 24.50
N ASP A 364 -2.85 17.03 23.46
CA ASP A 364 -2.40 17.18 22.07
C ASP A 364 -0.91 16.87 21.86
N GLU A 365 -0.35 15.95 22.66
CA GLU A 365 1.03 15.50 22.53
C GLU A 365 1.27 14.58 21.31
N GLY A 366 0.29 14.37 20.42
CA GLY A 366 0.44 13.55 19.22
C GLY A 366 0.58 12.04 19.49
N SER A 367 0.50 11.23 18.44
CA SER A 367 0.42 9.77 18.55
C SER A 367 1.73 9.11 19.03
N TRP A 368 2.85 9.85 19.05
CA TRP A 368 4.11 9.37 19.61
C TRP A 368 4.08 9.22 21.14
N ALA A 369 3.07 9.76 21.81
CA ALA A 369 2.81 9.49 23.22
C ALA A 369 2.41 8.03 23.47
N LEU A 370 1.84 7.35 22.46
CA LEU A 370 1.36 5.97 22.59
C LEU A 370 2.51 4.97 22.46
N GLY A 371 2.82 4.27 23.56
CA GLY A 371 3.87 3.26 23.62
C GLY A 371 3.49 1.93 22.96
N ASP A 372 4.47 1.04 22.79
CA ASP A 372 4.30 -0.28 22.14
C ASP A 372 3.27 -1.19 22.85
N GLY A 373 2.99 -0.94 24.13
CA GLY A 373 2.03 -1.71 24.93
C GLY A 373 0.58 -1.23 24.81
N PHE A 374 0.34 -0.08 24.16
CA PHE A 374 -0.96 0.59 24.18
C PHE A 374 -2.10 -0.27 23.61
N LEU A 375 -1.89 -0.94 22.47
CA LEU A 375 -2.92 -1.80 21.88
C LEU A 375 -3.22 -3.07 22.71
N ASN A 376 -2.28 -3.55 23.52
CA ASN A 376 -2.56 -4.64 24.46
C ASN A 376 -3.51 -4.19 25.57
N PHE A 377 -3.30 -2.96 26.08
CA PHE A 377 -4.23 -2.32 27.01
C PHE A 377 -5.63 -2.15 26.40
N VAL A 378 -5.73 -1.59 25.19
CA VAL A 378 -7.00 -1.48 24.46
C VAL A 378 -7.64 -2.86 24.26
N GLY A 379 -6.86 -3.85 23.86
CA GLY A 379 -7.33 -5.22 23.63
C GLY A 379 -7.92 -5.86 24.87
N ARG A 380 -7.33 -5.63 26.04
CA ARG A 380 -7.91 -6.07 27.32
C ARG A 380 -9.24 -5.40 27.58
N LEU A 381 -9.32 -4.08 27.43
CA LEU A 381 -10.58 -3.34 27.66
C LEU A 381 -11.71 -3.85 26.76
N LEU A 382 -11.38 -4.22 25.52
CA LEU A 382 -12.34 -4.73 24.53
C LEU A 382 -12.75 -6.20 24.75
N HIS A 383 -11.84 -7.09 25.15
CA HIS A 383 -12.11 -8.54 25.15
C HIS A 383 -12.35 -9.15 26.53
N ASP A 384 -11.92 -8.49 27.61
CA ASP A 384 -12.09 -9.02 28.96
C ASP A 384 -13.56 -8.92 29.40
N LYS A 385 -14.23 -10.08 29.41
CA LYS A 385 -15.64 -10.20 29.78
C LYS A 385 -15.90 -9.98 31.28
N SER A 386 -14.86 -9.97 32.11
CA SER A 386 -14.99 -9.65 33.54
C SER A 386 -15.16 -8.14 33.78
N LEU A 387 -14.77 -7.32 32.80
CA LEU A 387 -14.92 -5.87 32.85
C LEU A 387 -16.36 -5.43 32.54
N ARG A 388 -16.72 -4.27 33.08
CA ARG A 388 -18.01 -3.63 32.85
C ARG A 388 -18.24 -3.38 31.35
N PRO A 389 -19.43 -3.65 30.79
CA PRO A 389 -19.68 -3.47 29.36
C PRO A 389 -19.56 -2.01 28.93
N GLU A 390 -19.82 -1.05 29.81
CA GLU A 390 -19.69 0.38 29.50
C GLU A 390 -18.25 0.78 29.15
N ILE A 391 -17.24 0.07 29.66
CA ILE A 391 -15.82 0.33 29.37
C ILE A 391 -15.55 0.20 27.87
N ARG A 392 -16.13 -0.83 27.22
CA ARG A 392 -15.95 -1.11 25.79
C ARG A 392 -16.50 0.03 24.94
N VAL A 393 -17.68 0.54 25.30
CA VAL A 393 -18.28 1.70 24.63
C VAL A 393 -17.41 2.95 24.79
N ARG A 394 -16.90 3.23 26.01
CA ARG A 394 -16.08 4.44 26.24
C ARG A 394 -14.74 4.40 25.52
N ILE A 395 -14.03 3.25 25.53
CA ILE A 395 -12.77 3.15 24.79
C ILE A 395 -12.99 3.27 23.28
N LEU A 396 -14.06 2.68 22.72
CA LEU A 396 -14.41 2.84 21.30
C LEU A 396 -14.75 4.29 20.95
N ASN A 397 -15.47 5.01 21.81
CA ASN A 397 -15.77 6.43 21.60
C ASN A 397 -14.51 7.30 21.60
N VAL A 398 -13.59 7.05 22.54
CA VAL A 398 -12.30 7.76 22.57
C VAL A 398 -11.48 7.44 21.31
N LEU A 399 -11.45 6.19 20.87
CA LEU A 399 -10.80 5.80 19.62
C LEU A 399 -11.50 6.40 18.38
N ALA A 400 -12.82 6.58 18.41
CA ALA A 400 -13.56 7.25 17.34
C ALA A 400 -13.24 8.74 17.23
N ALA A 401 -12.94 9.39 18.35
CA ALA A 401 -12.37 10.74 18.35
C ALA A 401 -10.92 10.73 17.84
N ALA A 402 -10.11 9.74 18.25
CA ALA A 402 -8.74 9.58 17.78
C ALA A 402 -8.66 9.35 16.26
N ALA A 403 -9.63 8.65 15.67
CA ALA A 403 -9.72 8.38 14.23
C ALA A 403 -9.75 9.64 13.34
N LEU A 404 -10.14 10.78 13.92
CA LEU A 404 -10.18 12.07 13.23
C LEU A 404 -8.84 12.79 13.22
N LYS A 405 -7.83 12.32 13.97
CA LYS A 405 -6.48 12.89 13.98
C LYS A 405 -5.63 12.37 12.81
N ASP A 406 -4.82 13.25 12.21
CA ASP A 406 -4.00 12.93 11.03
C ASP A 406 -2.93 11.86 11.28
N ASP A 407 -2.46 11.76 12.53
CA ASP A 407 -1.38 10.87 12.96
C ASP A 407 -1.87 9.52 13.50
N VAL A 408 -3.19 9.28 13.51
CA VAL A 408 -3.79 8.01 13.98
C VAL A 408 -3.21 6.78 13.27
N ILE A 409 -2.73 6.94 12.02
CA ILE A 409 -2.07 5.87 11.27
C ILE A 409 -0.89 5.22 12.00
N LEU A 410 -0.19 5.97 12.86
CA LEU A 410 0.93 5.44 13.64
C LEU A 410 0.45 4.44 14.70
N LEU A 411 -0.71 4.69 15.31
CA LEU A 411 -1.40 3.72 16.17
C LEU A 411 -1.82 2.49 15.36
N LEU A 412 -2.43 2.69 14.18
CA LEU A 412 -2.93 1.59 13.35
C LEU A 412 -1.82 0.66 12.84
N HIS A 413 -0.60 1.17 12.63
CA HIS A 413 0.55 0.34 12.28
C HIS A 413 1.00 -0.60 13.39
N GLN A 414 0.73 -0.28 14.66
CA GLN A 414 0.97 -1.18 15.79
C GLN A 414 0.03 -2.40 15.74
N ASP A 415 -1.17 -2.26 15.15
CA ASP A 415 -2.19 -3.32 15.07
C ASP A 415 -1.85 -4.44 14.07
N ARG A 416 -0.72 -4.34 13.36
CA ARG A 416 -0.34 -5.28 12.29
C ARG A 416 0.00 -6.69 12.77
N ARG A 417 0.29 -6.89 14.07
CA ARG A 417 0.69 -8.19 14.62
C ARG A 417 -0.49 -8.94 15.25
N GLU A 418 -1.16 -8.28 16.20
CA GLU A 418 -2.20 -8.90 17.02
C GLU A 418 -3.61 -8.65 16.48
N HIS A 419 -3.78 -7.71 15.54
CA HIS A 419 -5.06 -7.36 14.90
C HIS A 419 -6.17 -7.11 15.92
N VAL A 420 -5.86 -6.47 17.04
CA VAL A 420 -6.76 -6.27 18.19
C VAL A 420 -8.03 -5.55 17.75
N LEU A 421 -7.90 -4.48 16.97
CA LEU A 421 -9.04 -3.66 16.54
C LEU A 421 -9.91 -4.40 15.54
N MET A 422 -9.29 -5.08 14.56
CA MET A 422 -10.02 -5.75 13.49
C MET A 422 -10.60 -7.11 13.89
N ASN A 423 -9.99 -7.80 14.86
CA ASN A 423 -10.59 -8.98 15.50
C ASN A 423 -11.87 -8.59 16.26
N TYR A 424 -11.84 -7.50 17.05
CA TYR A 424 -13.04 -7.01 17.71
C TYR A 424 -14.11 -6.54 16.70
N SER A 425 -13.68 -5.89 15.61
CA SER A 425 -14.57 -5.48 14.52
C SER A 425 -15.22 -6.67 13.81
N HIS A 426 -14.50 -7.78 13.69
CA HIS A 426 -15.03 -9.01 13.10
C HIS A 426 -16.22 -9.55 13.89
N ASP A 427 -16.22 -9.40 15.22
CA ASP A 427 -17.27 -9.93 16.11
C ASP A 427 -18.50 -9.02 16.21
N VAL A 428 -18.66 -8.01 15.34
CA VAL A 428 -19.74 -7.00 15.39
C VAL A 428 -21.15 -7.58 15.59
N ASP A 429 -21.45 -8.73 14.99
CA ASP A 429 -22.75 -9.42 15.07
C ASP A 429 -23.05 -10.03 16.46
N ARG A 430 -22.04 -10.09 17.33
CA ARG A 430 -22.10 -10.65 18.69
C ARG A 430 -22.03 -9.59 19.78
N LEU A 431 -21.81 -8.33 19.40
CA LEU A 431 -21.70 -7.19 20.32
C LEU A 431 -23.08 -6.67 20.73
N SER A 432 -23.15 -5.97 21.87
CA SER A 432 -24.35 -5.22 22.24
C SER A 432 -24.63 -4.06 21.27
N VAL A 433 -25.85 -3.55 21.25
CA VAL A 433 -26.23 -2.47 20.32
C VAL A 433 -25.39 -1.22 20.56
N GLU A 434 -25.11 -0.91 21.83
CA GLU A 434 -24.29 0.24 22.23
C GLU A 434 -22.83 0.09 21.77
N GLU A 435 -22.27 -1.12 21.83
CA GLU A 435 -20.93 -1.41 21.31
C GLU A 435 -20.89 -1.35 19.79
N GLN A 436 -21.91 -1.89 19.10
CA GLN A 436 -22.03 -1.80 17.65
C GLN A 436 -22.09 -0.33 17.21
N GLU A 437 -22.86 0.51 17.92
CA GLU A 437 -22.95 1.94 17.64
C GLU A 437 -21.57 2.59 17.73
N ALA A 438 -20.86 2.41 18.84
CA ALA A 438 -19.54 3.00 19.06
C ALA A 438 -18.50 2.49 18.05
N LEU A 439 -18.54 1.20 17.71
CA LEU A 439 -17.66 0.60 16.70
C LEU A 439 -17.94 1.16 15.29
N ALA A 440 -19.20 1.27 14.89
CA ALA A 440 -19.57 1.85 13.60
C ALA A 440 -19.13 3.30 13.49
N LEU A 441 -19.19 4.06 14.59
CA LEU A 441 -18.69 5.43 14.65
C LEU A 441 -17.16 5.49 14.45
N PHE A 442 -16.42 4.62 15.15
CA PHE A 442 -14.97 4.50 14.98
C PHE A 442 -14.59 4.20 13.53
N ILE A 443 -15.20 3.16 12.93
CA ILE A 443 -14.94 2.79 11.52
C ILE A 443 -15.33 3.91 10.56
N CYS A 444 -16.42 4.62 10.79
CA CYS A 444 -16.84 5.73 9.93
C CYS A 444 -15.86 6.91 9.98
N ASN A 445 -15.43 7.30 11.18
CA ASN A 445 -14.51 8.44 11.37
C ASN A 445 -13.11 8.18 10.80
N MET A 446 -12.70 6.92 10.71
CA MET A 446 -11.44 6.53 10.05
C MET A 446 -11.39 6.88 8.55
N PHE A 447 -12.50 7.27 7.93
CA PHE A 447 -12.52 7.80 6.57
C PHE A 447 -12.13 9.28 6.42
N GLU A 448 -11.98 10.02 7.52
CA GLU A 448 -11.52 11.42 7.51
C GLU A 448 -10.17 11.54 6.78
N ASN A 449 -9.24 10.66 7.14
CA ASN A 449 -7.87 10.70 6.66
C ASN A 449 -7.61 9.64 5.58
N LEU A 450 -6.77 10.00 4.59
CA LEU A 450 -6.42 9.08 3.50
C LEU A 450 -5.76 7.81 4.04
N SER A 451 -4.74 7.94 4.88
CA SER A 451 -3.95 6.82 5.38
C SER A 451 -4.76 5.85 6.24
N SER A 452 -5.63 6.35 7.13
CA SER A 452 -6.49 5.51 7.98
C SER A 452 -7.56 4.78 7.16
N SER A 453 -8.14 5.46 6.17
CA SER A 453 -9.11 4.85 5.27
C SER A 453 -8.48 3.79 4.35
N GLU A 454 -7.23 3.97 3.92
CA GLU A 454 -6.48 2.96 3.16
C GLU A 454 -6.14 1.76 4.03
N TRP A 455 -5.82 1.97 5.31
CA TRP A 455 -5.61 0.89 6.27
C TRP A 455 -6.87 0.03 6.47
N LEU A 456 -8.06 0.64 6.54
CA LEU A 456 -9.33 -0.11 6.58
C LEU A 456 -9.53 -1.02 5.35
N LEU A 457 -8.91 -0.67 4.22
CA LEU A 457 -9.05 -1.36 2.94
C LEU A 457 -7.93 -2.38 2.68
N TYR A 458 -7.05 -2.64 3.65
CA TYR A 458 -6.01 -3.66 3.50
C TYR A 458 -6.61 -5.05 3.29
N ILE A 459 -6.09 -5.73 2.26
CA ILE A 459 -6.52 -7.06 1.84
C ILE A 459 -5.64 -8.18 2.41
N SER A 460 -4.58 -7.84 3.13
CA SER A 460 -3.72 -8.84 3.78
C SER A 460 -4.55 -9.66 4.76
N GLU A 461 -4.52 -10.98 4.59
CA GLU A 461 -5.36 -11.90 5.34
C GLU A 461 -4.63 -12.46 6.57
N TRP A 462 -5.37 -12.69 7.65
CA TRP A 462 -4.93 -13.47 8.82
C TRP A 462 -6.03 -14.43 9.29
N GLN A 463 -5.65 -15.36 10.18
CA GLN A 463 -6.57 -16.34 10.74
C GLN A 463 -7.14 -15.83 12.07
N TYR A 464 -8.48 -15.85 12.19
CA TYR A 464 -9.19 -15.54 13.42
C TYR A 464 -10.43 -16.42 13.55
N CYS A 465 -10.60 -17.11 14.69
CA CYS A 465 -11.75 -17.98 14.96
C CYS A 465 -12.12 -18.96 13.80
N ASN A 466 -11.11 -19.57 13.16
CA ASN A 466 -11.22 -20.45 11.98
C ASN A 466 -11.74 -19.79 10.69
N ALA A 467 -11.71 -18.45 10.62
CA ALA A 467 -12.00 -17.69 9.43
C ALA A 467 -10.75 -16.95 8.95
N THR A 468 -10.58 -16.91 7.63
CA THR A 468 -9.61 -16.03 6.98
C THR A 468 -10.24 -14.65 6.84
N ILE A 469 -9.73 -13.68 7.58
CA ILE A 469 -10.26 -12.30 7.61
C ILE A 469 -9.20 -11.30 7.15
N SER A 470 -9.65 -10.12 6.75
CA SER A 470 -8.81 -8.99 6.34
C SER A 470 -9.45 -7.69 6.80
N ASN A 471 -8.70 -6.57 6.75
CA ASN A 471 -9.25 -5.28 7.20
C ASN A 471 -10.50 -4.91 6.42
N ILE A 472 -10.50 -5.10 5.10
CA ILE A 472 -11.67 -4.77 4.29
C ILE A 472 -12.86 -5.69 4.57
N ARG A 473 -12.65 -6.98 4.86
CA ARG A 473 -13.74 -7.89 5.22
C ARG A 473 -14.37 -7.50 6.54
N CYS A 474 -13.58 -7.14 7.56
CA CYS A 474 -14.13 -6.67 8.83
C CYS A 474 -14.84 -5.32 8.69
N THR A 475 -14.27 -4.39 7.92
CA THR A 475 -14.89 -3.08 7.63
C THR A 475 -16.24 -3.27 6.92
N THR A 476 -16.28 -4.17 5.92
CA THR A 476 -17.51 -4.51 5.19
C THR A 476 -18.54 -5.15 6.12
N LYS A 477 -18.12 -6.09 6.97
CA LYS A 477 -19.02 -6.74 7.94
C LYS A 477 -19.65 -5.72 8.89
N VAL A 478 -18.87 -4.75 9.40
CA VAL A 478 -19.40 -3.66 10.22
C VAL A 478 -20.39 -2.79 9.42
N ALA A 479 -20.05 -2.44 8.18
CA ALA A 479 -20.91 -1.63 7.31
C ALA A 479 -22.27 -2.31 7.04
N VAL A 480 -22.24 -3.59 6.66
CA VAL A 480 -23.41 -4.41 6.34
C VAL A 480 -24.27 -4.65 7.58
N ASN A 481 -23.66 -5.06 8.70
CA ASN A 481 -24.38 -5.27 9.95
C ASN A 481 -25.05 -3.98 10.44
N SER A 482 -24.38 -2.84 10.30
CA SER A 482 -24.94 -1.54 10.69
C SER A 482 -26.07 -1.09 9.76
N LEU A 483 -25.90 -1.22 8.43
CA LEU A 483 -26.92 -0.85 7.43
C LEU A 483 -28.23 -1.63 7.63
N LEU A 484 -28.11 -2.93 7.88
CA LEU A 484 -29.25 -3.85 8.01
C LEU A 484 -29.84 -3.88 9.42
N SER A 485 -29.34 -3.06 10.34
CA SER A 485 -29.86 -2.97 11.71
C SER A 485 -31.20 -2.24 11.79
N ASP A 486 -32.06 -2.69 12.71
CA ASP A 486 -33.31 -1.99 13.05
C ASP A 486 -33.04 -0.66 13.77
N ASN A 487 -31.88 -0.51 14.41
CA ASN A 487 -31.48 0.71 15.10
C ASN A 487 -31.17 1.84 14.09
N ALA A 488 -31.78 3.01 14.31
CA ALA A 488 -31.65 4.15 13.40
C ALA A 488 -30.22 4.71 13.32
N VAL A 489 -29.52 4.82 14.45
CA VAL A 489 -28.14 5.33 14.54
C VAL A 489 -27.18 4.40 13.80
N LEU A 490 -27.31 3.09 14.00
CA LEU A 490 -26.53 2.09 13.27
C LEU A 490 -26.77 2.16 11.77
N ARG A 491 -28.03 2.27 11.36
CA ARG A 491 -28.40 2.35 9.95
C ARG A 491 -27.88 3.62 9.28
N GLU A 492 -27.90 4.75 9.97
CA GLU A 492 -27.29 6.01 9.51
C GLU A 492 -25.77 5.86 9.33
N ARG A 493 -25.08 5.34 10.36
CA ARG A 493 -23.63 5.10 10.32
C ARG A 493 -23.24 4.07 9.26
N GLY A 494 -23.99 2.98 9.11
CA GLY A 494 -23.79 1.97 8.07
C GLY A 494 -23.94 2.55 6.66
N SER A 495 -24.95 3.40 6.45
CA SER A 495 -25.14 4.11 5.17
C SER A 495 -23.96 5.04 4.87
N ALA A 496 -23.46 5.77 5.88
CA ALA A 496 -22.28 6.62 5.76
C ALA A 496 -21.01 5.82 5.43
N ILE A 497 -20.76 4.68 6.10
CA ILE A 497 -19.61 3.82 5.80
C ILE A 497 -19.68 3.32 4.35
N ILE A 498 -20.85 2.89 3.88
CA ILE A 498 -21.01 2.42 2.50
C ILE A 498 -20.81 3.56 1.49
N HIS A 499 -21.32 4.76 1.76
CA HIS A 499 -21.05 5.94 0.93
C HIS A 499 -19.54 6.23 0.88
N ASN A 500 -18.86 6.19 2.03
CA ASN A 500 -17.42 6.44 2.11
C ASN A 500 -16.60 5.40 1.34
N LEU A 501 -16.99 4.13 1.44
CA LEU A 501 -16.42 3.05 0.64
C LEU A 501 -16.63 3.35 -0.86
N ALA A 502 -17.86 3.61 -1.29
CA ALA A 502 -18.18 3.89 -2.70
C ALA A 502 -17.46 5.12 -3.26
N CYS A 503 -17.23 6.15 -2.44
CA CYS A 503 -16.54 7.37 -2.84
C CYS A 503 -15.01 7.21 -2.89
N LYS A 504 -14.46 6.15 -2.28
CA LYS A 504 -13.02 5.90 -2.28
C LYS A 504 -12.54 5.37 -3.63
N GLU A 505 -11.47 5.99 -4.11
CA GLU A 505 -10.79 5.60 -5.34
C GLU A 505 -9.84 4.44 -5.05
N VAL A 506 -10.41 3.24 -4.91
CA VAL A 506 -9.63 2.05 -4.59
C VAL A 506 -9.31 1.31 -5.89
N LYS A 507 -8.16 0.64 -5.93
CA LYS A 507 -7.86 -0.33 -6.98
C LYS A 507 -9.03 -1.32 -7.06
N THR A 508 -9.60 -1.55 -8.25
CA THR A 508 -10.84 -2.34 -8.45
C THR A 508 -10.82 -3.71 -7.77
N VAL A 509 -9.63 -4.31 -7.62
CA VAL A 509 -9.38 -5.59 -6.93
C VAL A 509 -9.93 -5.60 -5.50
N VAL A 510 -9.81 -4.48 -4.78
CA VAL A 510 -10.21 -4.39 -3.37
C VAL A 510 -11.73 -4.41 -3.22
N PHE A 511 -12.47 -3.86 -4.20
CA PHE A 511 -13.92 -3.90 -4.21
C PHE A 511 -14.48 -5.22 -4.72
N ASP A 512 -13.79 -5.92 -5.64
CA ASP A 512 -14.30 -7.17 -6.19
C ASP A 512 -14.54 -8.25 -5.10
N ASP A 513 -13.74 -8.25 -4.01
CA ASP A 513 -13.88 -9.18 -2.88
C ASP A 513 -15.12 -8.94 -2.00
N VAL A 514 -15.63 -7.70 -1.94
CA VAL A 514 -16.71 -7.28 -1.02
C VAL A 514 -17.93 -6.70 -1.74
N ALA A 515 -17.84 -6.47 -3.05
CA ALA A 515 -18.88 -5.83 -3.86
C ALA A 515 -20.17 -6.65 -3.85
N VAL A 516 -20.10 -7.98 -3.87
CA VAL A 516 -21.28 -8.83 -3.80
C VAL A 516 -22.01 -8.64 -2.47
N GLU A 517 -21.27 -8.65 -1.36
CA GLU A 517 -21.83 -8.49 -0.01
C GLU A 517 -22.47 -7.11 0.17
N LEU A 518 -21.76 -6.05 -0.23
CA LEU A 518 -22.27 -4.67 -0.20
C LEU A 518 -23.50 -4.49 -1.10
N THR A 519 -23.48 -5.04 -2.31
CA THR A 519 -24.59 -4.95 -3.27
C THR A 519 -25.82 -5.69 -2.74
N MET A 520 -25.65 -6.89 -2.20
CA MET A 520 -26.74 -7.64 -1.58
C MET A 520 -27.32 -6.91 -0.38
N ALA A 521 -26.49 -6.32 0.48
CA ALA A 521 -26.94 -5.52 1.62
C ALA A 521 -27.75 -4.30 1.18
N LEU A 522 -27.30 -3.57 0.14
CA LEU A 522 -28.05 -2.45 -0.43
C LEU A 522 -29.40 -2.89 -1.01
N LEU A 523 -29.43 -3.99 -1.76
CA LEU A 523 -30.68 -4.54 -2.29
C LEU A 523 -31.65 -4.94 -1.18
N GLN A 524 -31.16 -5.58 -0.11
CA GLN A 524 -31.97 -5.93 1.05
C GLN A 524 -32.50 -4.69 1.77
N TYR A 525 -31.65 -3.68 1.97
CA TYR A 525 -32.02 -2.41 2.59
C TYR A 525 -33.14 -1.69 1.82
N PHE A 526 -33.05 -1.61 0.50
CA PHE A 526 -34.08 -0.99 -0.34
C PHE A 526 -35.37 -1.80 -0.42
N ASN A 527 -35.29 -3.13 -0.30
CA ASN A 527 -36.48 -3.98 -0.24
C ASN A 527 -37.24 -3.83 1.09
N THR A 528 -36.54 -3.65 2.21
CA THR A 528 -37.16 -3.46 3.53
C THR A 528 -37.59 -2.02 3.78
N ASN A 529 -36.95 -1.05 3.13
CA ASN A 529 -37.30 0.37 3.17
C ASN A 529 -37.58 0.87 1.74
N PRO A 530 -38.71 0.48 1.11
CA PRO A 530 -39.05 0.95 -0.21
C PRO A 530 -39.08 2.48 -0.20
N PHE A 531 -38.42 3.11 -1.17
CA PHE A 531 -38.45 4.54 -1.37
C PHE A 531 -39.91 5.02 -1.47
N PHE A 532 -40.47 5.50 -0.35
CA PHE A 532 -41.65 6.35 -0.38
C PHE A 532 -41.17 7.73 -0.85
N TYR A 533 -40.99 7.88 -2.15
CA TYR A 533 -41.09 9.20 -2.76
C TYR A 533 -42.57 9.60 -2.71
N ALA A 534 -42.90 10.51 -1.79
CA ALA A 534 -44.04 11.40 -1.86
C ALA A 534 -43.58 12.76 -2.40
#